data_AF-A0A352JR28-F1
#
_entry.id   AF-A0A352JR28-F1
#
_cell.length_a   1.000
_cell.length_b   1.000
_cell.length_c   1.000
_cell.angle_alpha   90.00
_cell.angle_beta   90.00
_cell.angle_gamma   90.00
#
_symmetry.space_group_name_H-M   'P 1'
#
loop_
_entity.id
_entity.type
_entity.pdbx_description
1 polymer ?
#
loop_
_entity_poly.entity_id
_entity_poly.type
_entity_poly.pdbx_seq_one_letter_code
_entity_poly.pdbx_strand_id
1 'polypeptide(L)'
;MKREVPLLILSVCGAFMAFQYFVPHYVSAAIYQYANNWTIIVGIFTMVVGIGSLVDLHYDRIRYRKEQWRYSIVTMVALVTVTIVGLSSPNAIQNPKGLFMMIYFFVLSP
;
A
#
# COMPACT_ATOMS: atom_id res chain seq x y z
N MET A 1 19.06 -7.82 -19.51
CA MET A 1 20.27 -7.30 -18.83
C MET A 1 20.09 -5.99 -18.03
N LYS A 2 19.68 -4.83 -18.59
CA LYS A 2 19.56 -3.56 -17.80
C LYS A 2 18.53 -3.59 -16.65
N ARG A 3 17.55 -4.49 -16.70
CA ARG A 3 16.52 -4.69 -15.66
C ARG A 3 16.78 -5.88 -14.73
N GLU A 4 17.58 -6.85 -15.17
CA GLU A 4 17.86 -8.07 -14.42
C GLU A 4 18.77 -7.80 -13.22
N VAL A 5 19.77 -6.92 -13.38
CA VAL A 5 20.68 -6.55 -12.29
C VAL A 5 19.94 -5.88 -11.13
N PRO A 6 19.11 -4.82 -11.36
CA PRO A 6 18.29 -4.26 -10.28
C PRO A 6 17.34 -5.26 -9.63
N LEU A 7 16.69 -6.13 -10.42
CA LEU A 7 15.77 -7.15 -9.90
C LEU A 7 16.47 -8.18 -9.02
N LEU A 8 17.68 -8.59 -9.40
CA LEU A 8 18.49 -9.52 -8.62
C LEU A 8 18.90 -8.90 -7.29
N ILE A 9 19.39 -7.65 -7.30
CA ILE A 9 19.74 -6.92 -6.08
C ILE A 9 18.53 -6.81 -5.15
N LEU A 10 17.37 -6.40 -5.68
CA LEU A 10 16.12 -6.31 -4.92
C LEU A 10 15.72 -7.65 -4.30
N SER A 11 15.82 -8.74 -5.07
CA SER A 11 15.46 -10.09 -4.61
C SER A 11 16.39 -10.57 -3.50
N VAL A 12 17.71 -10.36 -3.65
CA VAL A 12 18.70 -10.74 -2.64
C VAL A 12 18.54 -9.91 -1.37
N CYS A 13 18.37 -8.59 -1.49
CA CYS A 13 18.14 -7.71 -0.35
C CYS A 13 16.83 -8.04 0.39
N GLY A 14 15.76 -8.34 -0.35
CA GLY A 14 14.48 -8.75 0.22
C GLY A 14 14.57 -10.08 0.97
N ALA A 15 15.22 -11.09 0.36
CA ALA A 15 15.46 -12.36 1.01
C ALA A 15 16.31 -12.20 2.28
N PHE A 16 17.39 -11.41 2.21
CA PHE A 16 18.26 -11.12 3.35
C PHE A 16 17.48 -10.48 4.51
N MET A 17 16.63 -9.48 4.24
CA MET A 17 15.79 -8.85 5.27
C MET A 17 14.80 -9.83 5.90
N ALA A 18 14.20 -10.72 5.10
CA ALA A 18 13.30 -11.76 5.61
C ALA A 18 14.02 -12.75 6.54
N PHE A 19 15.24 -13.18 6.19
CA PHE A 19 16.03 -14.07 7.04
C PHE A 19 16.54 -13.39 8.31
N GLN A 20 17.02 -12.15 8.19
CA GLN A 20 17.57 -11.40 9.32
C GLN A 20 16.55 -11.20 10.46
N TYR A 21 15.26 -11.08 10.13
CA TYR A 21 14.19 -10.95 11.12
C TYR A 21 14.19 -12.06 12.19
N PHE A 22 14.61 -13.28 11.83
CA PHE A 22 14.65 -14.42 12.75
C PHE A 22 15.95 -14.52 13.57
N VAL A 23 16.94 -13.64 13.35
CA VAL A 23 18.25 -13.69 14.02
C VAL A 23 18.28 -12.69 15.18
N PRO A 24 18.27 -13.14 16.45
CA PRO A 24 18.26 -12.26 17.62
C PRO A 24 19.68 -11.78 17.96
N HIS A 25 20.26 -10.91 17.13
CA HIS A 25 21.59 -10.32 17.36
C HIS A 25 21.55 -8.78 17.26
N TYR A 26 22.34 -8.08 18.08
CA TYR A 26 22.28 -6.60 18.18
C TYR A 26 22.54 -5.89 16.84
N VAL A 27 23.45 -6.42 16.02
CA VAL A 27 23.73 -5.90 14.67
C VAL A 27 22.53 -6.09 13.74
N SER A 28 21.85 -7.25 13.85
CA SER A 28 20.63 -7.55 13.09
C SER A 28 19.52 -6.57 13.47
N ALA A 29 19.32 -6.31 14.77
CA ALA A 29 18.31 -5.36 15.22
C ALA A 29 18.60 -3.94 14.69
N ALA A 30 19.86 -3.49 14.73
CA ALA A 30 20.24 -2.16 14.25
C ALA A 30 19.98 -1.98 12.74
N ILE A 31 20.39 -2.94 11.91
CA ILE A 31 20.17 -2.90 10.45
C ILE A 31 18.67 -2.92 10.12
N TYR A 32 17.89 -3.74 10.82
CA TYR A 32 16.45 -3.83 10.62
C TYR A 32 15.75 -2.51 10.97
N GLN A 33 16.09 -1.90 12.10
CA GLN A 33 15.53 -0.60 12.50
C GLN A 33 15.88 0.50 11.49
N TYR A 34 17.12 0.50 11.01
CA TYR A 34 17.55 1.46 9.99
C TYR A 34 16.75 1.29 8.70
N ALA A 35 16.63 0.06 8.22
CA ALA A 35 15.86 -0.26 7.02
C ALA A 35 14.38 0.12 7.18
N ASN A 36 13.77 -0.18 8.33
CA ASN A 36 12.38 0.14 8.61
C ASN A 36 12.12 1.66 8.61
N ASN A 37 13.02 2.46 9.20
CA ASN A 37 12.93 3.92 9.14
C ASN A 37 12.96 4.43 7.68
N TRP A 38 13.84 3.89 6.85
CA TRP A 38 13.86 4.21 5.42
C TRP A 38 12.59 3.75 4.70
N THR A 39 12.05 2.58 5.02
CA THR A 39 10.79 2.08 4.45
C THR A 39 9.63 3.00 4.76
N ILE A 40 9.53 3.56 5.97
CA ILE A 40 8.47 4.52 6.31
C ILE A 40 8.59 5.79 5.46
N ILE A 41 9.80 6.34 5.34
CA ILE A 41 10.06 7.56 4.54
C ILE A 41 9.67 7.32 3.08
N VAL A 42 10.18 6.24 2.48
CA VAL A 42 9.85 5.87 1.09
C VAL A 42 8.36 5.57 0.94
N GLY A 43 7.77 4.88 1.93
CA GLY A 43 6.37 4.46 1.94
C GLY A 43 5.39 5.62 1.82
N ILE A 44 5.66 6.76 2.46
CA ILE A 44 4.81 7.96 2.34
C ILE A 44 4.80 8.47 0.89
N PHE A 45 5.97 8.54 0.24
CA PHE A 45 6.05 8.93 -1.18
C PHE A 45 5.42 7.88 -2.09
N THR A 46 5.67 6.60 -1.84
CA THR A 46 5.07 5.49 -2.59
C THR A 46 3.55 5.50 -2.47
N MET A 47 2.99 5.87 -1.32
CA MET A 47 1.54 5.97 -1.16
C MET A 47 0.93 7.02 -2.09
N VAL A 48 1.56 8.19 -2.19
CA VAL A 48 1.12 9.26 -3.11
C VAL A 48 1.23 8.78 -4.57
N VAL A 49 2.36 8.17 -4.95
CA VAL A 49 2.58 7.62 -6.29
C VAL A 49 1.60 6.49 -6.61
N GLY A 50 1.31 5.63 -5.63
CA GLY A 50 0.39 4.50 -5.77
C GLY A 50 -1.05 4.96 -6.00
N ILE A 51 -1.52 5.93 -5.21
CA ILE A 51 -2.85 6.54 -5.40
C ILE A 51 -2.89 7.28 -6.74
N GLY A 52 -1.87 8.07 -7.06
CA GLY A 52 -1.78 8.82 -8.31
C GLY A 52 -1.84 7.90 -9.54
N SER A 53 -1.06 6.82 -9.55
CA SER A 53 -1.05 5.84 -10.63
C SER A 53 -2.41 5.13 -10.79
N LEU A 54 -3.07 4.80 -9.69
CA LEU A 54 -4.40 4.18 -9.71
C LEU A 54 -5.44 5.14 -10.31
N VAL A 55 -5.44 6.40 -9.84
CA VAL A 55 -6.36 7.44 -10.33
C VAL A 55 -6.12 7.70 -11.81
N ASP A 56 -4.88 7.88 -12.25
CA ASP A 56 -4.52 8.15 -13.65
C ASP A 56 -4.99 7.01 -14.58
N LEU A 57 -4.70 5.76 -14.19
CA LEU A 57 -5.10 4.56 -14.95
C LEU A 57 -6.63 4.45 -15.13
N HIS A 58 -7.39 4.70 -14.06
CA HIS A 58 -8.85 4.61 -14.12
C HIS A 58 -9.49 5.84 -14.75
N TYR A 59 -8.90 7.02 -14.56
CA TYR A 59 -9.35 8.27 -15.19
C TYR A 59 -9.26 8.15 -16.72
N ASP A 60 -8.13 7.68 -17.24
CA ASP A 60 -7.96 7.43 -18.67
C ASP A 60 -8.95 6.38 -19.19
N ARG A 61 -9.19 5.29 -18.44
CA ARG A 61 -10.20 4.29 -18.85
C ARG A 61 -11.60 4.89 -18.95
N ILE A 62 -11.97 5.77 -18.03
CA ILE A 62 -13.28 6.42 -18.01
C ILE A 62 -13.39 7.44 -19.15
N ARG A 63 -12.37 8.29 -19.32
CA ARG A 63 -12.32 9.34 -20.35
C ARG A 63 -12.41 8.77 -21.76
N TYR A 64 -11.62 7.73 -22.05
CA TYR A 64 -11.57 7.11 -23.37
C TYR A 64 -12.60 5.97 -23.54
N ARG A 65 -13.49 5.77 -22.56
CA ARG A 65 -14.51 4.68 -22.52
C ARG A 65 -13.95 3.34 -22.98
N LYS A 66 -12.76 2.99 -22.48
CA LYS A 66 -12.10 1.71 -22.80
C LYS A 66 -12.96 0.55 -22.30
N GLU A 67 -12.66 -0.65 -22.77
CA GLU A 67 -13.33 -1.86 -22.32
C GLU A 67 -13.39 -1.92 -20.79
N GLN A 68 -14.54 -2.32 -20.23
CA GLN A 68 -14.76 -2.39 -18.78
C GLN A 68 -14.73 -1.05 -18.01
N TRP A 69 -14.89 0.11 -18.66
CA TRP A 69 -14.88 1.43 -17.99
C TRP A 69 -15.87 1.56 -16.82
N ARG A 70 -16.98 0.81 -16.83
CA ARG A 70 -17.96 0.81 -15.73
C ARG A 70 -17.35 0.30 -14.41
N TYR A 71 -16.49 -0.72 -14.46
CA TYR A 71 -15.80 -1.22 -13.27
C TYR A 71 -14.79 -0.20 -12.74
N SER A 72 -14.14 0.58 -13.61
CA SER A 72 -13.28 1.69 -13.19
C SER A 72 -14.03 2.75 -12.37
N ILE A 73 -15.30 3.01 -12.68
CA ILE A 73 -16.12 3.94 -11.88
C ILE A 73 -16.36 3.38 -10.49
N VAL A 74 -16.68 2.09 -10.38
CA VAL A 74 -16.86 1.44 -9.08
C VAL A 74 -15.58 1.55 -8.24
N THR A 75 -14.41 1.30 -8.83
CA THR A 75 -13.12 1.45 -8.14
C THR A 75 -12.87 2.89 -7.68
N MET A 76 -13.12 3.89 -8.54
CA MET A 76 -12.97 5.31 -8.20
C MET A 76 -13.90 5.72 -7.05
N VAL A 77 -15.17 5.32 -7.11
CA VAL A 77 -16.16 5.62 -6.07
C VAL A 77 -15.77 4.94 -4.75
N ALA A 78 -15.34 3.68 -4.80
CA ALA A 78 -14.87 2.94 -3.62
C ALA A 78 -13.65 3.63 -2.98
N LEU A 79 -12.67 4.07 -3.78
CA LEU A 79 -11.51 4.79 -3.28
C LEU A 79 -11.91 6.08 -2.55
N VAL A 80 -12.77 6.90 -3.16
CA VAL A 80 -13.23 8.16 -2.56
C VAL A 80 -14.04 7.92 -1.29
N THR A 81 -14.99 6.97 -1.33
CA THR A 81 -15.84 6.67 -0.17
C THR A 81 -15.04 6.16 1.03
N VAL A 82 -14.13 5.20 0.82
CA VAL A 82 -13.27 4.69 1.91
C VAL A 82 -12.36 5.79 2.45
N THR A 83 -11.81 6.66 1.58
CA THR A 83 -10.96 7.78 2.00
C THR A 83 -11.72 8.76 2.87
N ILE A 84 -12.93 9.17 2.46
CA ILE A 84 -13.77 10.11 3.22
C ILE A 84 -14.17 9.49 4.57
N VAL A 85 -14.58 8.23 4.58
CA VAL A 85 -14.94 7.53 5.82
C VAL A 85 -13.75 7.41 6.78
N GLY A 86 -12.56 7.12 6.25
CA GLY A 86 -11.33 7.07 7.05
C GLY A 86 -10.95 8.42 7.66
N LEU A 87 -10.99 9.50 6.88
CA LEU A 87 -10.60 10.84 7.33
C LEU A 87 -11.61 11.50 8.27
N SER A 88 -12.91 11.21 8.10
CA SER A 88 -13.98 11.82 8.90
C SER A 88 -14.12 11.23 10.30
N SER A 89 -13.45 10.11 10.60
CA SER A 89 -13.52 9.45 11.89
C SER A 89 -12.24 9.70 12.70
N PRO A 90 -12.24 10.61 13.71
CA PRO A 90 -11.04 10.98 14.47
C PRO A 90 -10.37 9.81 15.19
N ASN A 91 -11.11 8.73 15.44
CA ASN A 91 -10.66 7.51 16.11
C ASN A 91 -10.96 6.25 15.27
N ALA A 92 -10.90 6.37 13.93
CA ALA A 92 -11.31 5.30 13.02
C ALA A 92 -10.60 3.97 13.28
N ILE A 93 -9.31 4.04 13.62
CA ILE A 93 -8.44 2.87 13.82
C ILE A 93 -8.58 2.31 15.25
N GLN A 94 -8.84 3.16 16.23
CA GLN A 94 -8.88 2.76 17.64
C GLN A 94 -10.23 2.21 18.07
N ASN A 95 -11.32 2.56 17.37
CA ASN A 95 -12.66 2.07 17.65
C ASN A 95 -12.99 0.84 16.78
N PRO A 96 -13.04 -0.37 17.36
CA PRO A 96 -13.32 -1.60 16.59
C PRO A 96 -14.72 -1.61 15.96
N LYS A 97 -15.66 -0.83 16.53
CA LYS A 97 -17.02 -0.65 16.03
C LYS A 97 -17.19 0.59 15.13
N GLY A 98 -16.11 1.31 14.83
CA GLY A 98 -16.17 2.46 13.93
C GLY A 98 -16.52 2.03 12.50
N LEU A 99 -17.22 2.89 11.76
CA LEU A 99 -17.63 2.62 10.38
C LEU A 99 -16.45 2.19 9.49
N PHE A 100 -15.29 2.81 9.66
CA PHE A 100 -14.08 2.43 8.94
C PHE A 100 -13.63 0.99 9.24
N MET A 101 -13.54 0.62 10.52
CA MET A 101 -13.13 -0.74 10.92
C MET A 101 -14.15 -1.79 10.49
N MET A 102 -15.46 -1.50 10.55
CA MET A 102 -16.48 -2.40 10.03
C MET A 102 -16.33 -2.66 8.53
N ILE A 103 -16.13 -1.60 7.73
CA ILE A 103 -15.89 -1.74 6.29
C ILE A 103 -14.60 -2.53 6.04
N TYR A 104 -13.53 -2.21 6.78
CA TYR A 104 -12.24 -2.87 6.66
C TYR A 104 -12.33 -4.39 6.94
N PHE A 105 -12.93 -4.78 8.06
CA PHE A 105 -13.07 -6.20 8.41
C PHE A 105 -13.99 -6.96 7.46
N PHE A 106 -15.09 -6.35 7.02
CA PHE A 106 -16.00 -6.97 6.04
C PHE A 106 -15.31 -7.27 4.71
N VAL A 107 -14.38 -6.41 4.27
CA VAL A 107 -13.63 -6.61 3.02
C VAL A 107 -12.54 -7.68 3.17
N LEU A 108 -11.90 -7.78 4.35
CA LEU A 108 -10.76 -8.70 4.57
C LEU A 108 -11.16 -10.11 5.01
N SER A 109 -12.28 -10.24 5.72
CA SER A 109 -12.80 -11.52 6.21
C SER A 109 -14.27 -11.61 5.80
N PRO A 110 -14.58 -12.14 4.61
CA PRO A 110 -15.96 -12.43 4.23
C PRO A 110 -16.60 -13.50 5.12
#